data_AF-A0A2E5WIP5-F1
#
_entry.id   AF-A0A2E5WIP5-F1
#
_cell.length_a   1.000
_cell.length_b   1.000
_cell.length_c   1.000
_cell.angle_alpha   90.00
_cell.angle_beta   90.00
_cell.angle_gamma   90.00
#
_symmetry.space_group_name_H-M   'P 1'
#
loop_
_entity.id
_entity.type
_entity.pdbx_description
1 polymer ?
#
loop_
_entity_poly.entity_id
_entity_poly.type
_entity_poly.pdbx_seq_one_letter_code
_entity_poly.pdbx_strand_id
1 'polypeptide(L)'
;MRRRELVILLVVLACATMAAAGQYQGTVITRSGDRHTVENLDFQGRDEIEVYVDDVRRLLTFDQIDKLRLAEPGAEKIPVVLHLRSGDRLEAVISTGGARNTPSASSVGGGQATKGFTGTTSLGPFYILLEQIAEIRFAHDGEPERVAIRPATVIDLNGQRFEVDALRYRARTSFDYQQGNQKRTKELARIKALEFADVEGQEIRPVVITFVTGRQARGTVDAGIVRLSGETDAMYRRRVMEVFTGSTPQGPFAMGLHQLKLIRFNAASADNADAVGGERDSGEGGGGNGEP
;
A
#
# COMPACT_ATOMS: atom_id res chain seq x y z
N MET A 1 34.81 40.05 53.09
CA MET A 1 33.62 40.87 52.77
C MET A 1 32.86 40.19 51.65
N ARG A 2 31.56 39.97 51.86
CA ARG A 2 30.62 39.34 50.91
C ARG A 2 30.35 40.28 49.73
N ARG A 3 30.34 39.77 48.49
CA ARG A 3 29.47 40.28 47.43
C ARG A 3 28.89 39.12 46.62
N ARG A 4 27.57 39.01 46.71
CA ARG A 4 26.68 38.23 45.86
C ARG A 4 26.53 38.98 44.56
N GLU A 5 26.74 38.36 43.40
CA GLU A 5 26.12 38.76 42.13
C GLU A 5 25.88 37.47 41.32
N LEU A 6 24.67 36.92 41.45
CA LEU A 6 23.53 37.07 40.55
C LEU A 6 23.70 36.21 39.28
N VAL A 7 23.12 35.01 39.38
CA VAL A 7 22.82 34.12 38.26
C VAL A 7 21.88 34.84 37.30
N ILE A 8 22.34 35.14 36.09
CA ILE A 8 21.45 35.49 34.96
C ILE A 8 21.51 34.31 34.00
N LEU A 9 20.57 33.39 34.22
CA LEU A 9 20.22 32.32 33.31
C LEU A 9 19.43 32.96 32.14
N LEU A 10 20.14 33.39 31.10
CA LEU A 10 19.51 33.79 29.84
C LEU A 10 19.30 32.54 28.98
N VAL A 11 18.30 31.72 29.34
CA VAL A 11 17.74 30.74 28.39
C VAL A 11 16.96 31.57 27.37
N VAL A 12 17.63 31.94 26.28
CA VAL A 12 16.94 32.32 25.06
C VAL A 12 16.23 31.06 24.60
N LEU A 13 14.97 30.96 25.01
CA LEU A 13 14.00 30.05 24.45
C LEU A 13 13.81 30.50 23.00
N ALA A 14 14.70 30.04 22.13
CA ALA A 14 14.45 29.99 20.71
C ALA A 14 13.29 29.01 20.55
N CYS A 15 12.07 29.54 20.63
CA CYS A 15 10.94 29.05 19.87
C CYS A 15 11.29 29.20 18.38
N ALA A 16 12.27 28.42 17.92
CA ALA A 16 12.25 27.95 16.57
C ALA A 16 11.12 26.93 16.55
N THR A 17 9.93 27.41 16.20
CA THR A 17 8.96 26.61 15.48
C THR A 17 9.75 25.86 14.41
N MET A 18 10.02 24.57 14.65
CA MET A 18 10.35 23.66 13.56
C MET A 18 9.09 23.60 12.72
N ALA A 19 8.95 24.56 11.80
CA ALA A 19 8.34 24.27 10.53
C ALA A 19 9.14 23.08 10.00
N ALA A 20 8.53 21.90 10.02
CA ALA A 20 9.07 20.76 9.31
C ALA A 20 9.27 21.25 7.87
N ALA A 21 10.54 21.44 7.49
CA ALA A 21 10.91 21.78 6.13
C ALA A 21 10.26 20.72 5.23
N GLY A 22 9.49 21.16 4.25
CA GLY A 22 8.62 20.28 3.50
C GLY A 22 9.44 19.23 2.75
N GLN A 23 9.04 17.99 2.99
CA GLN A 23 9.85 16.82 2.67
C GLN A 23 9.41 16.15 1.36
N TYR A 24 8.21 16.46 0.88
CA TYR A 24 7.61 15.76 -0.25
C TYR A 24 7.47 16.68 -1.47
N GLN A 25 7.98 16.22 -2.60
CA GLN A 25 7.79 16.85 -3.89
C GLN A 25 6.87 15.97 -4.74
N GLY A 26 6.16 16.57 -5.69
CA GLY A 26 5.36 15.81 -6.63
C GLY A 26 4.94 16.62 -7.84
N THR A 27 4.34 15.94 -8.80
CA THR A 27 3.60 16.55 -9.91
C THR A 27 2.11 16.39 -9.66
N VAL A 28 1.40 17.49 -9.49
CA VAL A 28 -0.06 17.52 -9.45
C VAL A 28 -0.59 17.76 -10.85
N ILE A 29 -1.50 16.90 -11.29
CA ILE A 29 -2.16 16.96 -12.59
C ILE A 29 -3.64 17.27 -12.37
N THR A 30 -4.10 18.39 -12.89
CA THR A 30 -5.49 18.82 -12.79
C THR A 30 -6.39 18.02 -13.73
N ARG A 31 -7.70 18.08 -13.54
CA ARG A 31 -8.68 17.49 -14.47
C ARG A 31 -8.69 18.15 -15.85
N SER A 32 -8.29 19.41 -15.96
CA SER A 32 -8.07 20.08 -17.26
C SER A 32 -6.81 19.60 -17.97
N GLY A 33 -5.94 18.85 -17.28
CA GLY A 33 -4.69 18.32 -17.82
C GLY A 33 -3.45 19.19 -17.53
N ASP A 34 -3.61 20.28 -16.79
CA ASP A 34 -2.52 21.14 -16.37
C ASP A 34 -1.61 20.41 -15.39
N ARG A 35 -0.31 20.72 -15.44
CA ARG A 35 0.71 20.08 -14.61
C ARG A 35 1.42 21.11 -13.75
N HIS A 36 1.51 20.82 -12.46
CA HIS A 36 2.20 21.65 -11.49
C HIS A 36 3.25 20.81 -10.76
N THR A 37 4.52 21.20 -10.85
CA THR A 37 5.56 20.67 -9.97
C THR A 37 5.45 21.40 -8.64
N VAL A 38 5.18 20.66 -7.57
CA VAL A 38 4.90 21.19 -6.24
C VAL A 38 5.93 20.63 -5.27
N GLU A 39 6.61 21.53 -4.57
CA GLU A 39 7.50 21.25 -3.44
C GLU A 39 6.74 21.43 -2.13
N ASN A 40 7.25 20.85 -1.05
CA ASN A 40 6.63 20.92 0.28
C ASN A 40 5.15 20.50 0.24
N LEU A 41 4.82 19.50 -0.58
CA LEU A 41 3.47 19.02 -0.80
C LEU A 41 2.92 18.42 0.50
N ASP A 42 1.77 18.92 0.94
CA ASP A 42 1.06 18.44 2.12
C ASP A 42 -0.45 18.30 1.84
N PHE A 43 -1.12 17.44 2.61
CA PHE A 43 -2.58 17.30 2.59
C PHE A 43 -3.14 17.71 3.94
N GLN A 44 -3.75 18.91 3.98
CA GLN A 44 -4.33 19.47 5.21
C GLN A 44 -3.32 19.62 6.36
N GLY A 45 -2.09 20.02 6.05
CA GLY A 45 -0.99 20.17 7.00
C GLY A 45 -0.33 18.86 7.41
N ARG A 46 -0.54 17.77 6.65
CA ARG A 46 -0.01 16.43 6.95
C ARG A 46 0.70 15.84 5.73
N ASP A 47 1.66 14.98 5.98
CA ASP A 47 2.41 14.20 4.98
C ASP A 47 1.81 12.81 4.72
N GLU A 48 0.55 12.65 5.08
CA GLU A 48 -0.18 11.40 4.99
C GLU A 48 -1.64 11.64 4.60
N ILE A 49 -2.22 10.64 3.97
CA ILE A 49 -3.60 10.65 3.54
C ILE A 49 -4.39 9.53 4.21
N GLU A 50 -5.56 9.89 4.72
CA GLU A 50 -6.54 8.93 5.22
C GLU A 50 -7.39 8.42 4.05
N VAL A 51 -7.39 7.10 3.87
CA VAL A 51 -8.17 6.40 2.85
C VAL A 51 -8.96 5.26 3.47
N TYR A 52 -10.07 4.89 2.85
CA TYR A 52 -10.92 3.79 3.28
C TYR A 52 -10.84 2.68 2.22
N VAL A 53 -10.32 1.52 2.61
CA VAL A 53 -10.25 0.32 1.77
C VAL A 53 -11.20 -0.70 2.36
N ASP A 54 -12.23 -1.09 1.62
CA ASP A 54 -13.30 -1.98 2.10
C ASP A 54 -13.90 -1.49 3.44
N ASP A 55 -14.18 -0.18 3.53
CA ASP A 55 -14.66 0.55 4.73
C ASP A 55 -13.72 0.53 5.95
N VAL A 56 -12.50 0.00 5.81
CA VAL A 56 -11.47 0.05 6.84
C VAL A 56 -10.58 1.27 6.63
N ARG A 57 -10.51 2.12 7.65
CA ARG A 57 -9.62 3.29 7.70
C ARG A 57 -8.15 2.84 7.60
N ARG A 58 -7.41 3.46 6.69
CA ARG A 58 -5.96 3.34 6.55
C ARG A 58 -5.34 4.72 6.43
N LEU A 59 -4.16 4.87 7.02
CA LEU A 59 -3.36 6.07 6.94
C LEU A 59 -2.10 5.71 6.13
N LEU A 60 -1.89 6.41 5.01
CA LEU A 60 -0.77 6.17 4.11
C LEU A 60 0.06 7.44 4.02
N THR A 61 1.34 7.34 4.33
CA THR A 61 2.29 8.44 4.14
C THR A 61 2.59 8.64 2.66
N PHE A 62 2.97 9.85 2.27
CA PHE A 62 3.32 10.13 0.87
C PHE A 62 4.54 9.34 0.41
N ASP A 63 5.47 9.01 1.31
CA ASP A 63 6.60 8.15 0.98
C ASP A 63 6.17 6.73 0.58
N GLN A 64 4.97 6.27 0.95
CA GLN A 64 4.47 4.96 0.56
C GLN A 64 3.77 4.96 -0.81
N ILE A 65 3.40 6.14 -1.32
CA ILE A 65 2.54 6.29 -2.50
C ILE A 65 3.38 6.80 -3.65
N ASP A 66 3.47 6.02 -4.73
CA ASP A 66 4.09 6.47 -5.99
C ASP A 66 3.12 7.39 -6.75
N LYS A 67 1.85 6.98 -6.81
CA LYS A 67 0.84 7.68 -7.60
C LYS A 67 -0.56 7.56 -7.00
N LEU A 68 -1.27 8.67 -6.94
CA LEU A 68 -2.66 8.77 -6.51
C LEU A 68 -3.52 9.24 -7.67
N ARG A 69 -4.48 8.44 -8.13
CA ARG A 69 -5.48 8.84 -9.13
C ARG A 69 -6.84 9.04 -8.50
N LEU A 70 -7.50 10.13 -8.84
CA LEU A 70 -8.83 10.46 -8.34
C LEU A 70 -9.84 10.23 -9.46
N ALA A 71 -10.85 9.41 -9.20
CA ALA A 71 -12.02 9.28 -10.07
C ALA A 71 -12.87 10.55 -10.02
N GLU A 72 -13.95 10.62 -10.79
CA GLU A 72 -14.90 11.72 -10.68
C GLU A 72 -15.38 11.90 -9.24
N PRO A 73 -15.42 13.15 -8.73
CA PRO A 73 -15.76 13.39 -7.35
C PRO A 73 -17.24 13.06 -7.10
N GLY A 74 -17.50 12.20 -6.11
CA GLY A 74 -18.84 12.01 -5.55
C GLY A 74 -19.13 13.05 -4.47
N ALA A 75 -20.40 13.16 -4.06
CA ALA A 75 -20.86 14.18 -3.11
C ALA A 75 -20.11 14.17 -1.75
N GLU A 76 -19.73 12.99 -1.24
CA GLU A 76 -19.13 12.85 0.11
C GLU A 76 -17.87 11.96 0.14
N LYS A 77 -17.60 11.32 -0.99
CA LYS A 77 -16.60 10.26 -1.17
C LYS A 77 -16.00 10.40 -2.56
N ILE A 78 -14.68 10.47 -2.64
CA ILE A 78 -13.94 10.45 -3.90
C ILE A 78 -13.29 9.07 -4.01
N PRO A 79 -13.71 8.22 -4.98
CA PRO A 79 -13.00 6.99 -5.28
C PRO A 79 -11.60 7.31 -5.79
N VAL A 80 -10.61 6.59 -5.28
CA VAL A 80 -9.22 6.75 -5.65
C VAL A 80 -8.55 5.42 -5.94
N VAL A 81 -7.52 5.48 -6.77
CA VAL A 81 -6.61 4.37 -7.03
C VAL A 81 -5.22 4.82 -6.60
N LEU A 82 -4.66 4.18 -5.58
CA LEU A 82 -3.29 4.38 -5.15
C LEU A 82 -2.39 3.30 -5.75
N HIS A 83 -1.28 3.73 -6.33
CA HIS A 83 -0.16 2.89 -6.67
C HIS A 83 0.89 3.13 -5.59
N LEU A 84 1.17 2.13 -4.78
CA LEU A 84 2.18 2.20 -3.73
C LEU A 84 3.57 1.96 -4.31
N ARG A 85 4.60 2.46 -3.62
CA ARG A 85 6.00 2.20 -3.97
C ARG A 85 6.40 0.72 -3.88
N SER A 86 5.71 -0.06 -3.04
CA SER A 86 5.80 -1.55 -3.05
C SER A 86 5.27 -2.19 -4.34
N GLY A 87 4.66 -1.36 -5.21
CA GLY A 87 3.98 -1.73 -6.45
C GLY A 87 2.57 -2.25 -6.23
N ASP A 88 2.08 -2.30 -4.99
CA ASP A 88 0.68 -2.64 -4.69
C ASP A 88 -0.27 -1.59 -5.27
N ARG A 89 -1.39 -2.05 -5.81
CA ARG A 89 -2.47 -1.18 -6.25
C ARG A 89 -3.64 -1.30 -5.27
N LEU A 90 -4.03 -0.19 -4.68
CA LEU A 90 -5.16 -0.08 -3.76
C LEU A 90 -6.28 0.73 -4.39
N GLU A 91 -7.47 0.13 -4.45
CA GLU A 91 -8.71 0.87 -4.70
C GLU A 91 -9.26 1.28 -3.34
N ALA A 92 -9.50 2.57 -3.17
CA ALA A 92 -9.90 3.15 -1.90
C ALA A 92 -10.84 4.33 -2.10
N VAL A 93 -11.30 4.91 -1.01
CA VAL A 93 -12.12 6.12 -1.01
C VAL A 93 -11.50 7.14 -0.06
N ILE A 94 -11.40 8.40 -0.51
CA ILE A 94 -11.16 9.54 0.38
C ILE A 94 -12.51 10.12 0.75
N SER A 95 -12.81 10.24 2.04
CA SER A 95 -14.00 10.97 2.48
C SER A 95 -13.75 12.47 2.35
N THR A 96 -14.61 13.18 1.61
CA THR A 96 -14.58 14.65 1.49
C THR A 96 -15.39 15.33 2.58
N GLY A 97 -16.19 14.58 3.33
CA GLY A 97 -17.02 15.07 4.42
C GLY A 97 -18.42 15.43 3.96
N GLY A 98 -19.39 14.61 4.35
CA GLY A 98 -20.82 14.84 4.23
C GLY A 98 -21.54 14.25 5.43
N ALA A 99 -21.30 14.81 6.61
CA ALA A 99 -22.15 14.62 7.77
C ALA A 99 -21.86 15.75 8.77
N ARG A 100 -22.90 16.49 9.12
CA ARG A 100 -22.93 17.40 10.26
C ARG A 100 -22.56 16.62 11.52
N ASN A 101 -21.31 16.68 11.93
CA ASN A 101 -21.02 16.80 13.35
C ASN A 101 -21.17 18.29 13.64
N THR A 102 -22.25 18.63 14.33
CA THR A 102 -22.53 19.95 14.88
C THR A 102 -21.24 20.62 15.37
N PRO A 103 -20.86 21.80 14.84
CA PRO A 103 -19.85 22.60 15.49
C PRO A 103 -20.42 22.97 16.86
N SER A 104 -19.70 22.64 17.94
CA SER A 104 -19.92 23.33 19.20
C SER A 104 -19.81 24.82 18.91
N ALA A 105 -20.84 25.58 19.29
CA ALA A 105 -21.01 26.99 18.96
C ALA A 105 -19.93 27.87 19.61
N SER A 106 -18.74 27.91 19.03
CA SER A 106 -17.67 28.84 19.42
C SER A 106 -16.56 28.98 18.37
N SER A 107 -16.87 28.80 17.08
CA SER A 107 -15.97 29.15 15.98
C SER A 107 -16.70 30.01 14.95
N VAL A 108 -16.54 31.33 15.08
CA VAL A 108 -16.93 32.31 14.07
C VAL A 108 -15.98 32.15 12.88
N GLY A 109 -16.48 31.55 11.80
CA GLY A 109 -15.70 31.26 10.60
C GLY A 109 -16.27 30.07 9.83
N GLY A 110 -17.47 30.24 9.27
CA GLY A 110 -18.09 29.23 8.40
C GLY A 110 -17.34 29.13 7.08
N GLY A 111 -16.42 28.17 6.99
CA GLY A 111 -15.85 27.71 5.73
C GLY A 111 -16.13 26.22 5.61
N GLN A 112 -16.69 25.79 4.47
CA GLN A 112 -16.65 24.38 4.11
C GLN A 112 -15.19 23.93 4.25
N ALA A 113 -14.92 22.87 5.00
CA ALA A 113 -13.61 22.26 5.08
C ALA A 113 -13.30 21.63 3.70
N THR A 114 -12.88 22.45 2.76
CA THR A 114 -12.51 22.01 1.43
C THR A 114 -11.21 21.22 1.58
N LYS A 115 -11.27 19.91 1.30
CA LYS A 115 -10.10 19.05 1.38
C LYS A 115 -9.24 19.27 0.13
N GLY A 116 -7.96 19.50 0.33
CA GLY A 116 -7.05 19.86 -0.74
C GLY A 116 -5.59 19.67 -0.36
N PHE A 117 -4.74 19.82 -1.37
CA PHE A 117 -3.29 19.80 -1.22
C PHE A 117 -2.74 21.23 -1.23
N THR A 118 -1.73 21.46 -0.40
CA THR A 118 -0.95 22.69 -0.36
C THR A 118 0.52 22.40 -0.67
N GLY A 119 1.26 23.45 -1.02
CA GLY A 119 2.70 23.39 -1.23
C GLY A 119 3.21 24.66 -1.87
N THR A 120 4.34 24.56 -2.56
CA THR A 120 4.99 25.68 -3.24
C THR A 120 5.38 25.30 -4.66
N THR A 121 5.17 26.21 -5.60
CA THR A 121 5.63 26.09 -7.00
C THR A 121 6.64 27.19 -7.29
N SER A 122 7.27 27.17 -8.47
CA SER A 122 8.13 28.25 -8.94
C SER A 122 7.43 29.61 -9.06
N LEU A 123 6.09 29.64 -9.07
CA LEU A 123 5.27 30.85 -9.15
C LEU A 123 4.80 31.34 -7.77
N GLY A 124 5.12 30.62 -6.69
CA GLY A 124 4.71 30.95 -5.33
C GLY A 124 3.83 29.87 -4.68
N PRO A 125 3.07 30.24 -3.63
CA PRO A 125 2.21 29.31 -2.90
C PRO A 125 1.22 28.59 -3.81
N PHE A 126 1.04 27.30 -3.57
CA PHE A 126 0.15 26.43 -4.33
C PHE A 126 -0.95 25.88 -3.43
N TYR A 127 -2.18 25.90 -3.94
CA TYR A 127 -3.36 25.31 -3.31
C TYR A 127 -4.26 24.71 -4.38
N ILE A 128 -4.76 23.50 -4.13
CA ILE A 128 -5.69 22.82 -5.05
C ILE A 128 -6.65 21.90 -4.30
N LEU A 129 -7.90 21.90 -4.72
CA LEU A 129 -8.94 21.05 -4.13
C LEU A 129 -8.91 19.63 -4.71
N LEU A 130 -9.26 18.62 -3.91
CA LEU A 130 -9.32 17.22 -4.40
C LEU A 130 -10.20 17.07 -5.65
N GLU A 131 -11.29 17.81 -5.73
CA GLU A 131 -12.21 17.78 -6.88
C GLU A 131 -11.58 18.29 -8.19
N GLN A 132 -10.53 19.11 -8.11
CA GLN A 132 -9.82 19.66 -9.27
C GLN A 132 -8.67 18.77 -9.74
N ILE A 133 -8.26 17.79 -8.92
CA ILE A 133 -7.12 16.93 -9.18
C ILE A 133 -7.60 15.68 -9.93
N ALA A 134 -6.88 15.31 -10.98
CA ALA A 134 -7.02 14.01 -11.64
C ALA A 134 -5.99 13.01 -11.10
N GLU A 135 -4.76 13.46 -10.89
CA GLU A 135 -3.64 12.61 -10.51
C GLU A 135 -2.58 13.39 -9.74
N ILE A 136 -1.95 12.74 -8.76
CA ILE A 136 -0.72 13.20 -8.12
C ILE A 136 0.33 12.11 -8.31
N ARG A 137 1.54 12.51 -8.72
CA ARG A 137 2.72 11.65 -8.77
C ARG A 137 3.70 12.17 -7.74
N PHE A 138 4.05 11.36 -6.76
CA PHE A 138 5.02 11.75 -5.75
C PHE A 138 6.43 11.52 -6.31
N ALA A 139 7.33 12.44 -5.99
CA ALA A 139 8.74 12.28 -6.23
C ALA A 139 9.38 11.63 -5.00
N HIS A 140 10.35 10.76 -5.24
CA HIS A 140 11.03 10.02 -4.19
C HIS A 140 12.54 10.10 -4.40
N ASP A 141 13.27 10.27 -3.31
CA ASP A 141 14.72 10.11 -3.31
C ASP A 141 15.06 8.63 -3.03
N GLY A 142 15.80 8.00 -3.94
CA GLY A 142 16.23 6.60 -3.83
C GLY A 142 15.24 5.57 -4.41
N GLU A 143 15.77 4.38 -4.70
CA GLU A 143 14.95 3.25 -5.16
C GLU A 143 13.98 2.83 -4.05
N PRO A 144 12.69 2.60 -4.37
CA PRO A 144 11.76 2.05 -3.39
C PRO A 144 12.26 0.71 -2.85
N GLU A 145 11.98 0.44 -1.57
CA GLU A 145 12.05 -0.91 -1.03
C GLU A 145 10.94 -1.75 -1.69
N ARG A 146 11.21 -2.22 -2.91
CA ARG A 146 10.30 -3.10 -3.63
C ARG A 146 10.36 -4.44 -2.94
N VAL A 147 9.23 -4.90 -2.42
CA VAL A 147 9.09 -6.30 -2.03
C VAL A 147 9.39 -7.13 -3.29
N ALA A 148 10.54 -7.80 -3.32
CA ALA A 148 10.95 -8.59 -4.47
C ALA A 148 9.87 -9.63 -4.78
N ILE A 149 9.16 -9.43 -5.90
CA ILE A 149 8.09 -10.33 -6.29
C ILE A 149 8.72 -11.50 -7.01
N ARG A 150 8.87 -12.60 -6.27
CA ARG A 150 9.48 -13.81 -6.78
C ARG A 150 8.66 -14.34 -7.96
N PRO A 151 9.32 -14.77 -9.05
CA PRO A 151 8.66 -15.54 -10.10
C PRO A 151 7.95 -16.74 -9.49
N ALA A 152 6.86 -17.16 -10.11
CA ALA A 152 6.05 -18.26 -9.63
C ALA A 152 5.61 -19.16 -10.78
N THR A 153 5.64 -20.46 -10.55
CA THR A 153 4.95 -21.42 -11.39
C THR A 153 3.50 -21.52 -10.91
N VAL A 154 2.56 -21.13 -11.76
CA VAL A 154 1.12 -21.28 -11.53
C VAL A 154 0.63 -22.52 -12.27
N ILE A 155 -0.15 -23.37 -11.59
CA ILE A 155 -0.75 -24.57 -12.15
C ILE A 155 -2.26 -24.49 -12.01
N ASP A 156 -2.97 -24.62 -13.13
CA ASP A 156 -4.43 -24.64 -13.15
C ASP A 156 -5.01 -26.01 -12.74
N LEU A 157 -6.33 -26.11 -12.63
CA LEU A 157 -7.03 -27.36 -12.31
C LEU A 157 -6.80 -28.46 -13.36
N ASN A 158 -6.59 -28.09 -14.63
CA ASN A 158 -6.29 -29.01 -15.73
C ASN A 158 -4.83 -29.50 -15.73
N GLY A 159 -3.98 -28.93 -14.87
CA GLY A 159 -2.55 -29.24 -14.79
C GLY A 159 -1.67 -28.44 -15.75
N GLN A 160 -2.22 -27.47 -16.48
CA GLN A 160 -1.45 -26.54 -17.30
C GLN A 160 -0.58 -25.66 -16.42
N ARG A 161 0.68 -25.47 -16.83
CA ARG A 161 1.69 -24.70 -16.09
C ARG A 161 1.96 -23.37 -16.77
N PHE A 162 2.12 -22.33 -15.97
CA PHE A 162 2.45 -20.97 -16.39
C PHE A 162 3.61 -20.47 -15.55
N GLU A 163 4.69 -20.03 -16.17
CA GLU A 163 5.75 -19.29 -15.49
C GLU A 163 5.37 -17.81 -15.47
N VAL A 164 5.16 -17.28 -14.28
CA VAL A 164 4.61 -15.94 -14.06
C VAL A 164 5.58 -15.11 -13.25
N ASP A 165 6.03 -14.02 -13.86
CA ASP A 165 6.80 -12.98 -13.20
C ASP A 165 5.88 -11.99 -12.49
N ALA A 166 6.38 -11.40 -11.41
CA ALA A 166 5.69 -10.37 -10.63
C ALA A 166 4.25 -10.75 -10.21
N LEU A 167 4.04 -12.01 -9.78
CA LEU A 167 2.73 -12.50 -9.37
C LEU A 167 2.16 -11.73 -8.15
N ARG A 168 0.95 -11.19 -8.28
CA ARG A 168 0.22 -10.44 -7.27
C ARG A 168 -1.13 -11.08 -6.95
N TYR A 169 -1.56 -11.00 -5.70
CA TYR A 169 -2.89 -11.41 -5.26
C TYR A 169 -3.78 -10.18 -5.09
N ARG A 170 -4.85 -10.07 -5.90
CA ARG A 170 -5.77 -8.93 -5.96
C ARG A 170 -5.01 -7.60 -6.07
N ALA A 171 -4.00 -7.59 -6.94
CA ALA A 171 -3.05 -6.50 -7.17
C ALA A 171 -2.15 -6.12 -5.97
N ARG A 172 -2.04 -6.98 -4.96
CA ARG A 172 -1.21 -6.80 -3.76
C ARG A 172 -0.09 -7.84 -3.70
N THR A 173 0.96 -7.54 -2.95
CA THR A 173 2.07 -8.45 -2.60
C THR A 173 1.77 -9.30 -1.37
N SER A 174 0.61 -9.11 -0.75
CA SER A 174 0.11 -9.89 0.36
C SER A 174 -1.04 -10.83 -0.03
N PHE A 175 -1.08 -12.02 0.55
CA PHE A 175 -2.17 -12.98 0.42
C PHE A 175 -3.08 -12.97 1.65
N ASP A 176 -4.38 -12.80 1.43
CA ASP A 176 -5.41 -12.85 2.46
C ASP A 176 -6.09 -14.23 2.47
N TYR A 177 -6.32 -14.79 3.66
CA TYR A 177 -7.07 -16.03 3.86
C TYR A 177 -7.79 -16.02 5.21
N GLN A 178 -8.82 -16.85 5.36
CA GLN A 178 -9.52 -17.06 6.62
C GLN A 178 -8.94 -18.27 7.35
N GLN A 179 -8.72 -18.13 8.65
CA GLN A 179 -8.30 -19.23 9.53
C GLN A 179 -9.26 -19.30 10.72
N GLY A 180 -10.20 -20.25 10.65
CA GLY A 180 -11.38 -20.21 11.53
C GLY A 180 -12.16 -18.91 11.27
N ASN A 181 -12.39 -18.11 12.31
CA ASN A 181 -13.10 -16.84 12.23
C ASN A 181 -12.19 -15.61 12.07
N GLN A 182 -10.88 -15.81 11.85
CA GLN A 182 -9.92 -14.72 11.76
C GLN A 182 -9.37 -14.57 10.35
N LYS A 183 -9.49 -13.36 9.80
CA LYS A 183 -8.78 -12.98 8.57
C LYS A 183 -7.28 -12.87 8.87
N ARG A 184 -6.47 -13.52 8.05
CA ARG A 184 -5.01 -13.50 8.12
C ARG A 184 -4.46 -12.95 6.81
N THR A 185 -3.38 -12.18 6.94
CA THR A 185 -2.65 -11.61 5.81
C THR A 185 -1.19 -12.03 5.91
N LYS A 186 -0.60 -12.46 4.80
CA LYS A 186 0.81 -12.90 4.72
C LYS A 186 1.45 -12.43 3.43
N GLU A 187 2.67 -11.91 3.53
CA GLU A 187 3.47 -11.55 2.35
C GLU A 187 3.73 -12.75 1.44
N LEU A 188 3.51 -12.57 0.13
CA LEU A 188 3.81 -13.58 -0.90
C LEU A 188 5.30 -13.94 -0.90
N ALA A 189 6.18 -13.01 -0.55
CA ALA A 189 7.60 -13.25 -0.37
C ALA A 189 7.92 -14.31 0.71
N ARG A 190 7.03 -14.51 1.69
CA ARG A 190 7.19 -15.49 2.77
C ARG A 190 6.53 -16.84 2.46
N ILE A 191 5.82 -16.96 1.34
CA ILE A 191 5.04 -18.15 0.98
C ILE A 191 5.78 -18.97 -0.07
N LYS A 192 6.12 -20.22 0.22
CA LYS A 192 6.74 -21.13 -0.76
C LYS A 192 5.72 -21.71 -1.72
N ALA A 193 4.54 -22.08 -1.24
CA ALA A 193 3.48 -22.64 -2.08
C ALA A 193 2.08 -22.35 -1.54
N LEU A 194 1.12 -22.27 -2.46
CA LEU A 194 -0.31 -22.20 -2.19
C LEU A 194 -1.01 -23.33 -2.93
N GLU A 195 -1.58 -24.27 -2.19
CA GLU A 195 -2.34 -25.41 -2.72
C GLU A 195 -3.83 -25.22 -2.45
N PHE A 196 -4.63 -25.25 -3.49
CA PHE A 196 -6.08 -25.03 -3.40
C PHE A 196 -6.80 -26.34 -3.63
N ALA A 197 -7.63 -26.76 -2.66
CA ALA A 197 -8.42 -27.97 -2.81
C ALA A 197 -9.50 -27.77 -3.87
N ASP A 198 -9.66 -28.73 -4.78
CA ASP A 198 -10.76 -28.72 -5.74
C ASP A 198 -12.08 -28.96 -5.00
N VAL A 199 -12.99 -28.00 -5.10
CA VAL A 199 -14.29 -28.09 -4.46
C VAL A 199 -15.32 -27.57 -5.45
N GLU A 200 -15.98 -28.51 -6.12
CA GLU A 200 -16.92 -28.23 -7.20
C GLU A 200 -18.07 -27.33 -6.72
N GLY A 201 -18.31 -26.24 -7.44
CA GLY A 201 -19.42 -25.31 -7.17
C GLY A 201 -19.30 -24.49 -5.88
N GLN A 202 -18.17 -24.52 -5.15
CA GLN A 202 -18.02 -23.75 -3.93
C GLN A 202 -17.29 -22.42 -4.14
N GLU A 203 -17.87 -21.36 -3.56
CA GLU A 203 -17.23 -20.05 -3.46
C GLU A 203 -16.09 -20.04 -2.45
N ILE A 204 -16.16 -20.86 -1.41
CA ILE A 204 -15.11 -20.95 -0.39
C ILE A 204 -14.20 -22.15 -0.71
N ARG A 205 -12.93 -21.89 -1.00
CA ARG A 205 -11.95 -22.94 -1.28
C ARG A 205 -10.96 -23.11 -0.13
N PRO A 206 -10.74 -24.34 0.37
CA PRO A 206 -9.64 -24.62 1.27
C PRO A 206 -8.29 -24.34 0.61
N VAL A 207 -7.39 -23.73 1.37
CA VAL A 207 -6.01 -23.47 0.97
C VAL A 207 -5.03 -24.01 2.00
N VAL A 208 -3.98 -24.67 1.52
CA VAL A 208 -2.79 -25.01 2.29
C VAL A 208 -1.67 -24.08 1.86
N ILE A 209 -1.10 -23.38 2.83
CA ILE A 209 -0.03 -22.40 2.64
C ILE A 209 1.23 -23.02 3.22
N THR A 210 2.22 -23.28 2.37
CA THR A 210 3.56 -23.69 2.82
C THR A 210 4.45 -22.45 2.82
N PHE A 211 5.02 -22.09 3.98
CA PHE A 211 5.93 -20.95 4.10
C PHE A 211 7.35 -21.32 3.68
N VAL A 212 8.18 -20.31 3.40
CA VAL A 212 9.61 -20.50 3.11
C VAL A 212 10.36 -21.21 4.23
N THR A 213 9.91 -21.04 5.48
CA THR A 213 10.43 -21.72 6.67
C THR A 213 10.08 -23.22 6.75
N GLY A 214 9.25 -23.72 5.83
CA GLY A 214 8.72 -25.09 5.86
C GLY A 214 7.47 -25.26 6.73
N ARG A 215 7.12 -24.29 7.57
CA ARG A 215 5.85 -24.30 8.33
C ARG A 215 4.66 -24.29 7.37
N GLN A 216 3.57 -24.95 7.77
CA GLN A 216 2.31 -24.90 7.05
C GLN A 216 1.22 -24.16 7.85
N ALA A 217 0.32 -23.52 7.10
CA ALA A 217 -0.97 -23.04 7.60
C ALA A 217 -2.08 -23.58 6.71
N ARG A 218 -3.27 -23.74 7.30
CA ARG A 218 -4.48 -24.12 6.59
C ARG A 218 -5.55 -23.06 6.83
N GLY A 219 -6.38 -22.84 5.83
CA GLY A 219 -7.48 -21.89 5.89
C GLY A 219 -8.37 -22.00 4.68
N THR A 220 -9.15 -20.96 4.44
CA THR A 220 -10.03 -20.86 3.28
C THR A 220 -9.89 -19.51 2.59
N VAL A 221 -10.22 -19.47 1.31
CA VAL A 221 -10.29 -18.25 0.50
C VAL A 221 -11.63 -18.17 -0.22
N ASP A 222 -12.09 -16.96 -0.42
CA ASP A 222 -13.29 -16.69 -1.22
C ASP A 222 -12.90 -16.53 -2.70
N ALA A 223 -13.29 -17.53 -3.49
CA ALA A 223 -13.20 -17.58 -4.95
C ALA A 223 -14.34 -16.81 -5.64
N GLY A 224 -15.42 -16.48 -4.92
CA GLY A 224 -16.42 -15.47 -5.25
C GLY A 224 -16.99 -15.57 -6.66
N ILE A 225 -17.32 -16.76 -7.14
CA ILE A 225 -17.70 -17.00 -8.54
C ILE A 225 -19.06 -16.41 -8.93
N VAL A 226 -19.91 -16.07 -7.97
CA VAL A 226 -21.22 -15.45 -8.20
C VAL A 226 -21.09 -13.95 -8.37
N ARG A 227 -21.94 -13.39 -9.24
CA ARG A 227 -21.99 -11.96 -9.52
C ARG A 227 -22.71 -11.19 -8.42
N LEU A 228 -22.13 -10.07 -8.01
CA LEU A 228 -22.73 -9.22 -6.98
C LEU A 228 -23.74 -8.24 -7.60
N SER A 229 -24.73 -7.83 -6.81
CA SER A 229 -25.71 -6.82 -7.25
C SER A 229 -25.00 -5.48 -7.53
N GLY A 230 -25.34 -4.86 -8.66
CA GLY A 230 -24.70 -3.61 -9.11
C GLY A 230 -23.29 -3.78 -9.70
N GLU A 231 -22.77 -5.00 -9.80
CA GLU A 231 -21.46 -5.28 -10.36
C GLU A 231 -21.46 -5.20 -11.90
N THR A 232 -20.61 -4.32 -12.45
CA THR A 232 -20.37 -4.25 -13.91
C THR A 232 -19.54 -5.44 -14.40
N ASP A 233 -19.53 -5.70 -15.71
CA ASP A 233 -18.76 -6.83 -16.27
C ASP A 233 -17.26 -6.71 -15.97
N ALA A 234 -16.73 -5.49 -16.04
CA ALA A 234 -15.34 -5.21 -15.72
C ALA A 234 -15.03 -5.47 -14.24
N MET A 235 -15.94 -5.11 -13.33
CA MET A 235 -15.77 -5.37 -11.90
C MET A 235 -15.82 -6.87 -11.60
N TYR A 236 -16.78 -7.58 -12.17
CA TYR A 236 -16.90 -9.04 -12.04
C TYR A 236 -15.64 -9.75 -12.54
N ARG A 237 -15.19 -9.41 -13.76
CA ARG A 237 -13.97 -9.98 -14.33
C ARG A 237 -12.77 -9.72 -13.44
N ARG A 238 -12.58 -8.49 -12.94
CA ARG A 238 -11.47 -8.17 -12.04
C ARG A 238 -11.53 -8.95 -10.73
N ARG A 239 -12.71 -9.06 -10.12
CA ARG A 239 -12.88 -9.73 -8.82
C ARG A 239 -12.72 -11.25 -8.90
N VAL A 240 -13.17 -11.87 -9.99
CA VAL A 240 -13.30 -13.34 -10.12
C VAL A 240 -12.22 -13.95 -11.01
N MET A 241 -11.89 -13.29 -12.12
CA MET A 241 -10.96 -13.81 -13.14
C MET A 241 -9.55 -13.25 -12.98
N GLU A 242 -9.39 -12.04 -12.44
CA GLU A 242 -8.09 -11.37 -12.27
C GLU A 242 -7.63 -11.39 -10.80
N VAL A 243 -7.82 -12.52 -10.12
CA VAL A 243 -7.46 -12.65 -8.69
C VAL A 243 -5.96 -12.75 -8.51
N PHE A 244 -5.29 -13.60 -9.29
CA PHE A 244 -3.84 -13.59 -9.41
C PHE A 244 -3.46 -12.96 -10.74
N THR A 245 -2.60 -11.96 -10.70
CA THR A 245 -2.14 -11.25 -11.91
C THR A 245 -0.62 -11.17 -11.94
N GLY A 246 -0.05 -11.10 -13.13
CA GLY A 246 1.39 -11.02 -13.33
C GLY A 246 1.71 -10.87 -14.80
N SER A 247 2.92 -11.26 -15.20
CA SER A 247 3.34 -11.29 -16.60
C SER A 247 3.93 -12.64 -16.95
N THR A 248 3.68 -13.10 -18.16
CA THR A 248 4.34 -14.27 -18.76
C THR A 248 5.13 -13.80 -19.99
N PRO A 249 6.02 -14.62 -20.55
CA PRO A 249 6.69 -14.29 -21.82
C PRO A 249 5.74 -13.97 -22.97
N GLN A 250 4.49 -14.43 -22.92
CA GLN A 250 3.47 -14.25 -23.94
C GLN A 250 2.60 -12.99 -23.73
N GLY A 251 2.75 -12.32 -22.59
CA GLY A 251 1.98 -11.13 -22.23
C GLY A 251 1.39 -11.17 -20.82
N PRO A 252 0.42 -10.28 -20.53
CA PRO A 252 -0.22 -10.19 -19.21
C PRO A 252 -0.84 -11.52 -18.79
N PHE A 253 -0.65 -11.88 -17.52
CA PHE A 253 -1.25 -13.06 -16.90
C PHE A 253 -2.36 -12.66 -15.95
N ALA A 254 -3.47 -13.38 -15.98
CA ALA A 254 -4.56 -13.27 -15.03
C ALA A 254 -5.21 -14.65 -14.80
N MET A 255 -5.48 -15.00 -13.55
CA MET A 255 -6.17 -16.23 -13.20
C MET A 255 -7.05 -16.07 -11.97
N GLY A 256 -8.25 -16.64 -12.06
CA GLY A 256 -9.21 -16.68 -10.96
C GLY A 256 -8.89 -17.80 -9.97
N LEU A 257 -9.28 -17.62 -8.71
CA LEU A 257 -9.15 -18.68 -7.70
C LEU A 257 -9.91 -19.95 -8.07
N HIS A 258 -10.98 -19.88 -8.86
CA HIS A 258 -11.76 -21.04 -9.30
C HIS A 258 -11.06 -21.91 -10.35
N GLN A 259 -9.98 -21.42 -10.98
CA GLN A 259 -9.20 -22.17 -11.98
C GLN A 259 -7.89 -22.70 -11.41
N LEU A 260 -7.53 -22.29 -10.20
CA LEU A 260 -6.19 -22.46 -9.66
C LEU A 260 -6.06 -23.77 -8.88
N LYS A 261 -5.00 -24.53 -9.11
CA LYS A 261 -4.67 -25.72 -8.32
C LYS A 261 -3.52 -25.49 -7.37
N LEU A 262 -2.43 -24.93 -7.89
CA LEU A 262 -1.18 -24.76 -7.15
C LEU A 262 -0.44 -23.52 -7.63
N ILE A 263 0.15 -22.78 -6.70
CA ILE A 263 1.20 -21.78 -6.99
C ILE A 263 2.45 -22.22 -6.25
N ARG A 264 3.59 -22.27 -6.94
CA ARG A 264 4.91 -22.42 -6.32
C ARG A 264 5.73 -21.17 -6.58
N PHE A 265 6.16 -20.50 -5.53
CA PHE A 265 7.05 -19.35 -5.64
C PHE A 265 8.49 -19.85 -5.75
N ASN A 266 9.17 -19.42 -6.81
CA ASN A 266 10.57 -19.77 -7.04
C ASN A 266 11.45 -19.09 -5.97
N ALA A 267 12.61 -19.67 -5.69
CA ALA A 267 13.60 -18.99 -4.88
C ALA A 267 13.97 -17.66 -5.56
N ALA A 268 14.19 -16.60 -4.80
CA ALA A 268 14.70 -15.36 -5.37
C ALA A 268 16.01 -15.70 -6.12
N SER A 269 16.09 -15.34 -7.40
CA SER A 269 17.34 -15.42 -8.14
C SER A 269 18.40 -14.60 -7.41
N ALA A 270 19.66 -15.06 -7.44
CA ALA A 270 20.78 -14.39 -6.79
C ALA A 270 20.95 -12.92 -7.23
N ASP A 271 20.44 -12.56 -8.40
CA ASP A 271 20.41 -11.17 -8.91
C ASP A 271 19.51 -10.21 -8.10
N ASN A 272 18.69 -10.74 -7.19
CA ASN A 272 17.90 -9.95 -6.22
C ASN A 272 18.43 -10.07 -4.78
N ALA A 273 19.51 -10.82 -4.54
CA ALA A 273 20.06 -11.06 -3.20
C ALA A 273 20.90 -9.88 -2.67
N ASP A 274 21.39 -9.00 -3.56
CA ASP A 274 22.19 -7.82 -3.17
C ASP A 274 21.34 -6.73 -2.47
N ALA A 275 20.01 -6.84 -2.49
CA ALA A 275 19.10 -5.97 -1.73
C ALA A 275 18.85 -6.47 -0.30
N VAL A 276 19.36 -7.66 0.09
CA VAL A 276 19.19 -8.25 1.42
C VAL A 276 20.54 -8.29 2.14
N GLY A 277 21.21 -7.14 2.20
CA GLY A 277 22.45 -6.97 2.96
C GLY A 277 22.22 -6.08 4.16
N GLY A 278 21.96 -6.65 5.35
CA GLY A 278 21.94 -5.80 6.54
C GLY A 278 21.37 -6.34 7.85
N GLU A 279 21.45 -7.64 8.15
CA GLU A 279 21.32 -8.07 9.55
C GLU A 279 22.56 -8.91 9.91
N ARG A 280 23.56 -8.22 10.48
CA ARG A 280 24.71 -8.86 11.10
C ARG A 280 24.21 -9.58 12.35
N ASP A 281 24.19 -10.90 12.27
CA ASP A 281 24.10 -11.79 13.42
C ASP A 281 25.32 -11.55 14.32
N SER A 282 25.14 -10.75 15.37
CA SER A 282 26.09 -10.66 16.48
C SER A 282 25.86 -11.85 17.41
N GLY A 283 26.25 -13.03 16.93
CA GLY A 283 26.40 -14.25 17.73
C GLY A 283 27.86 -14.43 18.10
N GLU A 284 28.31 -13.78 19.18
CA GLU A 284 29.61 -14.04 19.79
C GLU A 284 29.62 -15.46 20.39
N GLY A 285 30.13 -16.41 19.59
CA GLY A 285 30.51 -17.73 20.05
C GLY A 285 31.91 -17.70 20.66
N GLY A 286 32.00 -17.50 21.97
CA GLY A 286 33.23 -17.67 22.74
C GLY A 286 33.41 -19.13 23.17
N GLY A 287 34.05 -19.93 22.32
CA GLY A 287 34.46 -21.30 22.65
C GLY A 287 35.99 -21.44 22.69
N GLY A 288 36.50 -21.88 23.84
CA GLY A 288 37.71 -22.71 23.93
C GLY A 288 39.04 -22.00 24.18
N ASN A 289 39.59 -22.19 25.38
CA ASN A 289 41.01 -22.41 25.57
C ASN A 289 41.18 -23.76 26.27
N GLY A 290 41.85 -24.69 25.59
CA GLY A 290 42.19 -26.01 26.11
C GLY A 290 43.59 -26.05 26.73
N GLU A 291 43.66 -26.83 27.82
CA GLU A 291 44.74 -27.71 28.31
C GLU A 291 46.11 -27.14 28.74
N PRO A 292 46.86 -27.86 29.59
CA PRO A 292 46.54 -29.09 30.36
C PRO A 292 46.33 -28.87 31.86
#